data_AF-A0A8S2VFP9-F1
#
_entry.id   AF-A0A8S2VFP9-F1
#
_cell.length_a   1.000
_cell.length_b   1.000
_cell.length_c   1.000
_cell.angle_alpha   90.00
_cell.angle_beta   90.00
_cell.angle_gamma   90.00
#
_symmetry.space_group_name_H-M   'P 1'
#
loop_
_entity.id
_entity.type
_entity.pdbx_description
1 polymer ?
#
loop_
_entity_poly.entity_id
_entity_poly.type
_entity_poly.pdbx_seq_one_letter_code
_entity_poly.pdbx_strand_id
1 'polypeptide(L)' 'NATFDYQYYGGTWEDRIKTGTAHLSVVGLDGDAVALTSTVNLYFGSKVLGPETDIIYNDQMDDFSTPNTINSFG' A
#
# COMPACT_ATOMS: atom_id res chain seq x y z
N ASN A 1 -26.01 -8.98 21.40
CA ASN A 1 -24.80 -8.32 20.85
C ASN A 1 -24.46 -9.06 19.57
N ALA A 2 -24.73 -8.48 18.40
CA ALA A 2 -24.53 -9.15 17.11
C ALA A 2 -23.86 -8.17 16.14
N THR A 3 -22.93 -8.67 15.35
CA THR A 3 -22.39 -7.98 14.18
C THR A 3 -23.32 -8.20 12.99
N PHE A 4 -23.48 -7.18 12.15
CA PHE A 4 -24.36 -7.22 10.98
C PHE A 4 -23.54 -7.27 9.68
N ASP A 5 -24.23 -7.50 8.56
CA ASP A 5 -23.64 -7.43 7.22
C ASP A 5 -23.04 -6.03 6.93
N TYR A 6 -22.00 -5.95 6.10
CA TYR A 6 -21.31 -4.69 5.81
C TYR A 6 -22.25 -3.60 5.25
N GLN A 7 -23.34 -3.98 4.57
CA GLN A 7 -24.36 -3.06 4.09
C GLN A 7 -25.08 -2.32 5.22
N TYR A 8 -25.26 -2.97 6.38
CA TYR A 8 -25.86 -2.36 7.57
C TYR A 8 -25.06 -1.13 8.06
N TYR A 9 -23.76 -1.11 7.80
CA TYR A 9 -22.86 -0.01 8.17
C TYR A 9 -22.63 1.00 7.02
N GLY A 10 -23.43 0.96 5.95
CA GLY A 10 -23.31 1.90 4.83
C GLY A 10 -22.26 1.53 3.78
N GLY A 11 -21.97 0.24 3.63
CA GLY A 11 -20.87 -0.29 2.82
C GLY A 11 -20.97 -0.16 1.30
N THR A 12 -21.07 1.04 0.75
CA THR A 12 -20.65 1.31 -0.64
C THR A 12 -19.30 2.01 -0.61
N TRP A 13 -18.27 1.31 -0.13
CA TRP A 13 -16.90 1.82 -0.13
C TRP A 13 -16.27 1.52 -1.48
N GLU A 14 -15.99 2.55 -2.26
CA GLU A 14 -15.03 2.41 -3.35
C GLU A 14 -13.63 2.34 -2.72
N ASP A 15 -12.81 1.38 -3.16
CA ASP A 15 -11.38 1.37 -2.87
C ASP A 15 -10.72 2.55 -3.60
N ARG A 16 -10.83 3.74 -3.02
CA ARG A 16 -10.31 4.99 -3.61
C ARG A 16 -8.79 5.03 -3.63
N ILE A 17 -8.14 4.24 -2.79
CA ILE A 17 -6.68 4.16 -2.69
C ILE A 17 -6.28 2.73 -2.99
N LYS A 18 -5.71 2.52 -4.17
CA LYS A 18 -5.21 1.22 -4.63
C LYS A 18 -3.70 1.06 -4.45
N THR A 19 -3.03 2.09 -3.95
CA THR A 19 -1.58 2.13 -3.76
C THR A 19 -1.22 1.96 -2.28
N GLY A 20 -0.01 1.46 -2.03
CA GLY A 20 0.57 1.23 -0.71
C GLY A 20 1.75 2.17 -0.44
N THR A 21 1.61 3.45 -0.78
CA THR A 21 2.67 4.48 -0.62
C THR A 21 2.36 5.43 0.53
N ALA A 22 3.36 5.72 1.36
CA ALA A 22 3.31 6.69 2.44
C ALA A 22 4.47 7.69 2.33
N HIS A 23 4.25 8.92 2.81
CA HIS A 23 5.26 9.97 2.88
C HIS A 23 5.34 10.55 4.29
N LEU A 24 6.56 10.80 4.75
CA LEU A 24 6.89 11.38 6.05
C LEU A 24 7.90 12.51 5.84
N SER A 25 7.66 13.65 6.47
CA SER A 25 8.63 14.75 6.55
C SER A 25 8.88 15.12 8.00
N VAL A 26 10.15 15.34 8.36
CA VAL A 26 10.61 15.67 9.70
C VAL A 26 11.59 16.83 9.61
N VAL A 27 11.46 17.81 10.51
CA VAL A 27 12.41 18.92 10.69
C VAL A 27 12.94 18.85 12.11
N GLY A 28 14.26 18.77 12.26
CA GLY A 28 14.98 18.73 13.52
C GLY A 28 15.20 20.12 14.12
N LEU A 29 15.50 20.17 15.42
CA LEU A 29 15.73 21.42 16.14
C LEU A 29 17.00 22.16 15.68
N ASP A 30 18.00 21.42 15.21
CA ASP A 30 19.26 21.97 14.71
C ASP A 30 19.17 22.48 13.25
N GLY A 31 17.98 22.43 12.65
CA GLY A 31 17.72 22.86 11.27
C GLY A 31 17.84 21.74 10.23
N ASP A 32 18.14 20.51 10.64
CA ASP A 32 18.13 19.34 9.76
C ASP A 32 16.72 19.04 9.25
N ALA A 33 16.62 18.53 8.03
CA ALA A 33 15.34 18.15 7.43
C ALA A 33 15.45 16.78 6.73
N VAL A 34 14.45 15.94 6.93
CA VAL A 34 14.31 14.61 6.31
C VAL A 34 12.98 14.54 5.59
N ALA A 35 13.00 14.03 4.36
CA ALA A 35 11.83 13.64 3.60
C ALA A 35 11.97 12.16 3.21
N LEU A 36 10.98 11.35 3.56
CA LEU A 36 10.96 9.91 3.33
C LEU A 36 9.67 9.53 2.61
N THR A 37 9.81 8.93 1.44
CA THR A 37 8.71 8.25 0.74
C THR A 37 8.99 6.76 0.77
N SER A 38 8.04 5.96 1.26
CA SER A 38 8.14 4.50 1.31
C SER A 38 6.91 3.88 0.68
N THR A 39 7.07 2.72 0.03
CA THR A 39 5.99 2.06 -0.68
C THR A 39 6.14 0.53 -0.66
N VAL A 40 5.00 -0.16 -0.68
CA VAL A 40 4.90 -1.59 -1.04
C VAL A 40 4.31 -1.80 -2.44
N ASN A 41 4.26 -0.72 -3.24
CA ASN A 41 3.58 -0.56 -4.52
C ASN A 41 2.06 -0.51 -4.43
N LEU A 42 1.35 -1.63 -4.65
CA LEU A 42 -0.10 -1.67 -4.54
C LEU A 42 -0.55 -1.85 -3.08
N TYR A 43 -1.86 -1.76 -2.85
CA TYR A 43 -2.42 -2.00 -1.52
C TYR A 43 -2.11 -3.43 -1.03
N PHE A 44 -1.46 -3.53 0.13
CA PHE A 44 -0.87 -4.76 0.67
C PHE A 44 0.18 -5.43 -0.24
N GLY A 45 0.80 -4.68 -1.14
CA GLY A 45 1.83 -5.16 -2.06
C GLY A 45 1.44 -6.45 -2.78
N SER A 46 2.36 -7.42 -2.76
CA SER A 46 2.15 -8.76 -3.36
C SER A 46 1.09 -9.61 -2.68
N LYS A 47 0.58 -9.19 -1.50
CA LYS A 47 -0.31 -9.97 -0.63
C LYS A 47 0.32 -11.29 -0.14
N VAL A 48 1.64 -11.40 -0.24
CA VAL A 48 2.42 -12.51 0.31
C VAL A 48 3.03 -12.09 1.64
N LEU A 49 2.69 -12.82 2.70
CA LEU A 49 3.27 -12.67 4.03
C LEU A 49 4.48 -13.59 4.16
N GLY A 50 5.61 -13.06 4.58
CA GLY A 50 6.78 -13.86 4.93
C GLY A 50 6.47 -14.78 6.11
N PRO A 51 6.65 -16.11 5.99
CA PRO A 51 6.18 -17.08 7.00
C PRO A 51 6.94 -17.01 8.33
N GLU A 52 8.15 -16.43 8.34
CA GLU A 52 8.97 -16.29 9.54
C GLU A 52 9.04 -14.85 10.05
N THR A 53 8.85 -13.88 9.17
CA THR A 53 9.06 -12.46 9.47
C THR A 53 7.76 -11.72 9.75
N ASP A 54 6.62 -12.28 9.35
CA ASP A 54 5.32 -11.60 9.32
C ASP A 54 5.35 -10.25 8.58
N ILE A 55 6.28 -10.12 7.62
CA ILE A 55 6.39 -8.94 6.75
C ILE A 55 5.66 -9.22 5.43
N ILE A 56 4.78 -8.30 5.04
CA ILE A 56 4.16 -8.33 3.71
C ILE A 56 5.19 -7.87 2.67
N TYR A 57 5.38 -8.66 1.62
CA TYR A 57 6.30 -8.33 0.54
C TYR A 57 5.69 -7.34 -0.46
N ASN A 58 6.51 -6.43 -0.96
CA ASN A 58 6.12 -5.51 -2.04
C ASN A 58 5.85 -6.26 -3.35
N ASP A 59 5.12 -5.61 -4.26
CA ASP A 59 4.97 -6.02 -5.66
C ASP A 59 5.53 -4.97 -6.64
N GLN A 60 6.67 -4.35 -6.30
CA GLN A 60 7.29 -3.32 -7.16
C GLN A 60 7.69 -3.85 -8.55
N MET A 61 7.84 -5.18 -8.69
CA MET A 61 8.13 -5.78 -10.00
C MET A 61 7.00 -5.55 -11.02
N ASP A 62 5.79 -5.18 -10.60
CA ASP A 62 4.70 -4.75 -11.48
C ASP A 62 5.08 -3.50 -12.30
N ASP A 63 5.95 -2.62 -11.79
CA ASP A 63 6.35 -1.39 -12.51
C ASP A 63 7.22 -1.68 -13.74
N PHE A 64 7.72 -2.91 -13.90
CA PHE A 64 8.54 -3.29 -15.03
C PHE A 64 7.71 -3.88 -16.18
N SER A 65 8.24 -3.77 -17.39
CA SER A 65 7.59 -4.36 -18.55
C SER A 65 7.65 -5.89 -18.52
N THR A 66 6.49 -6.51 -18.59
CA THR A 66 6.36 -7.94 -18.86
C THR A 66 5.76 -8.09 -20.26
N PRO A 67 6.34 -8.90 -21.17
CA PRO A 67 5.80 -9.08 -22.51
C PRO A 67 4.31 -9.43 -22.47
N ASN A 68 3.52 -8.73 -23.29
CA ASN A 68 2.07 -8.90 -23.40
C ASN A 68 1.27 -8.58 -22.11
N THR A 69 1.84 -7.82 -21.17
CA THR A 69 1.16 -7.43 -19.93
C THR A 69 1.22 -5.92 -19.75
N ILE A 70 0.11 -5.33 -19.31
CA ILE A 70 0.01 -3.93 -18.88
C ILE A 70 0.07 -3.95 -17.35
N ASN A 71 0.91 -3.09 -16.77
CA ASN A 71 1.02 -3.00 -15.32
C ASN A 71 -0.19 -2.30 -14.70
N SER A 72 -0.23 -2.23 -13.37
CA SER A 72 -1.37 -1.68 -12.65
C SER A 72 -1.55 -0.16 -12.79
N PHE A 73 -0.57 0.53 -13.38
CA PHE A 73 -0.58 1.97 -13.60
C PHE A 73 -0.89 2.37 -15.05
N GLY A 74 -0.84 1.43 -16.00
CA GLY A 74 -1.19 1.63 -17.41
C GLY A 74 0.02 1.74 -18.34
#